data_AF-A0A537UTF9-F1
#
_entry.id   AF-A0A537UTF9-F1
#
_cell.length_a   1.000
_cell.length_b   1.000
_cell.length_c   1.000
_cell.angle_alpha   90.00
_cell.angle_beta   90.00
_cell.angle_gamma   90.00
#
_symmetry.space_group_name_H-M   'P 1'
#
loop_
_entity.id
_entity.type
_entity.pdbx_description
1 polymer ?
#
loop_
_entity_poly.entity_id
_entity_poly.type
_entity_poly.pdbx_seq_one_letter_code
_entity_poly.pdbx_strand_id
1 'polypeptide(L)'
;MTSPQRQPASRLEELLRAGRFVITAEITPPVSCNADDLLRKALPLAGLADAVNVTDGASARAHLCAPIAAALLARAGIEPILQFTCRDRNRIALQADLMGAAACGVRNLLCLTGDD
;
A
#
# COMPACT_ATOMS: atom_id res chain seq x y z
N MET A 1 33.77 5.46 -9.96
CA MET A 1 32.61 6.09 -10.61
C MET A 1 31.38 5.74 -9.80
N THR A 2 30.77 6.70 -9.12
CA THR A 2 29.50 6.49 -8.40
C THR A 2 28.40 6.37 -9.45
N SER A 3 27.65 5.26 -9.42
CA SER A 3 26.48 5.07 -10.26
C SER A 3 25.54 6.28 -10.13
N PRO A 4 24.93 6.78 -11.21
CA PRO A 4 23.97 7.86 -11.11
C PRO A 4 22.86 7.46 -10.12
N GLN A 5 22.59 8.32 -9.12
CA GLN A 5 21.51 8.07 -8.18
C GLN A 5 20.19 8.08 -8.95
N ARG A 6 19.47 6.96 -8.88
CA ARG A 6 18.14 6.82 -9.47
C ARG A 6 17.19 7.80 -8.78
N GLN A 7 16.32 8.45 -9.55
CA GLN A 7 15.22 9.24 -8.98
C GLN A 7 14.34 8.35 -8.08
N PRO A 8 13.85 8.88 -6.95
CA PRO A 8 12.96 8.13 -6.08
C PRO A 8 11.68 7.75 -6.83
N ALA A 9 11.19 6.54 -6.59
CA ALA A 9 9.99 6.00 -7.21
C ALA A 9 8.70 6.45 -6.51
N SER A 10 8.81 7.03 -5.30
CA SER A 10 7.70 7.46 -4.44
C SER A 10 8.14 8.61 -3.52
N ARG A 11 7.17 9.32 -2.92
CA ARG A 11 7.45 10.40 -1.96
C ARG A 11 7.97 9.81 -0.64
N LEU A 12 7.50 8.64 -0.24
CA LEU A 12 8.02 7.92 0.92
C LEU A 12 9.52 7.60 0.76
N GLU A 13 9.93 7.11 -0.41
CA GLU A 13 11.35 6.87 -0.70
C GLU A 13 12.18 8.15 -0.61
N GLU A 14 11.66 9.26 -1.17
CA GLU A 14 12.32 10.57 -1.11
C GLU A 14 12.55 11.03 0.33
N LEU A 15 11.52 10.97 1.19
CA LEU A 15 11.62 11.38 2.59
C LEU A 15 12.62 10.53 3.37
N LEU A 16 12.60 9.22 3.18
CA LEU A 16 13.53 8.29 3.83
C LEU A 16 14.97 8.55 3.39
N ARG A 17 15.20 8.77 2.08
CA ARG A 17 16.53 9.12 1.54
C ARG A 17 17.05 10.45 2.08
N ALA A 18 16.15 11.41 2.34
CA ALA A 18 16.50 12.70 2.93
C ALA A 18 16.75 12.63 4.45
N GLY A 19 16.66 11.45 5.08
CA GLY A 19 16.86 11.28 6.53
C GLY A 19 15.78 11.95 7.37
N ARG A 20 14.61 12.19 6.80
CA ARG A 20 13.48 12.79 7.52
C ARG A 20 12.88 11.77 8.48
N PHE A 21 12.40 12.25 9.62
CA PHE A 21 11.51 11.45 10.47
C PHE A 21 10.17 11.28 9.75
N VAL A 22 9.83 10.05 9.39
CA VAL A 22 8.63 9.69 8.62
C VAL A 22 7.58 9.11 9.56
N ILE A 23 6.33 9.54 9.40
CA ILE A 23 5.20 8.99 10.14
C ILE A 23 4.34 8.17 9.19
N THR A 24 4.13 6.89 9.49
CA THR A 24 3.16 6.06 8.79
C THR A 24 1.96 5.75 9.67
N ALA A 25 0.81 5.53 9.03
CA ALA A 25 -0.38 5.00 9.68
C ALA A 25 -0.80 3.68 9.02
N GLU A 26 -1.62 2.90 9.71
CA GLU A 26 -2.14 1.63 9.18
C GLU A 26 -3.66 1.64 9.15
N ILE A 27 -4.23 1.08 8.08
CA ILE A 27 -5.66 0.83 7.95
C ILE A 27 -5.93 -0.58 7.45
N THR A 28 -7.02 -1.16 7.96
CA THR A 28 -7.59 -2.38 7.41
C THR A 28 -8.66 -2.06 6.38
N PRO A 29 -8.59 -2.63 5.16
CA PRO A 29 -9.65 -2.48 4.17
C PRO A 29 -11.03 -2.87 4.74
N PRO A 30 -12.12 -2.25 4.29
CA PRO A 30 -13.45 -2.60 4.79
C PRO A 30 -13.92 -3.97 4.29
N VAL A 31 -14.83 -4.61 5.03
CA VAL A 31 -15.64 -5.73 4.53
C VAL A 31 -16.80 -5.14 3.73
N SER A 32 -16.49 -4.60 2.57
CA SER A 32 -17.42 -3.87 1.70
C SER A 32 -16.83 -3.73 0.30
N CYS A 33 -17.69 -3.64 -0.72
CA CYS A 33 -17.30 -3.28 -2.08
C CYS A 33 -17.36 -1.77 -2.34
N ASN A 34 -17.85 -0.97 -1.38
CA ASN A 34 -17.92 0.48 -1.52
C ASN A 34 -16.57 1.13 -1.19
N ALA A 35 -15.98 1.82 -2.17
CA ALA A 35 -14.74 2.56 -2.00
C ALA A 35 -14.85 3.66 -0.94
N ASP A 36 -16.02 4.27 -0.76
CA ASP A 36 -16.22 5.34 0.22
C ASP A 36 -16.02 4.85 1.65
N ASP A 37 -16.27 3.57 1.92
CA ASP A 37 -16.06 2.98 3.25
C ASP A 37 -14.57 2.92 3.62
N LEU A 38 -13.71 2.72 2.62
CA LEU A 38 -12.27 2.81 2.76
C LEU A 38 -11.82 4.27 2.91
N LEU A 39 -12.29 5.15 2.02
CA LEU A 39 -11.86 6.54 1.99
C LEU A 39 -12.28 7.32 3.24
N ARG A 40 -13.45 7.03 3.83
CA ARG A 40 -13.86 7.61 5.11
C ARG A 40 -12.88 7.30 6.25
N LYS A 41 -12.18 6.17 6.21
CA LYS A 41 -11.14 5.81 7.18
C LYS A 41 -9.78 6.41 6.82
N ALA A 42 -9.46 6.51 5.54
CA ALA A 42 -8.15 6.95 5.06
C ALA A 42 -7.99 8.48 5.02
N LEU A 43 -9.02 9.22 4.61
CA LEU A 43 -8.96 10.68 4.46
C LEU A 43 -8.55 11.44 5.73
N PRO A 44 -8.99 11.07 6.95
CA PRO A 44 -8.51 11.71 8.17
C PRO A 44 -7.00 11.60 8.39
N LEU A 45 -6.33 10.64 7.74
CA LEU A 45 -4.88 10.45 7.83
C LEU A 45 -4.11 11.30 6.81
N ALA A 46 -4.79 11.84 5.80
CA ALA A 46 -4.17 12.65 4.77
C ALA A 46 -3.57 13.93 5.38
N GLY A 47 -2.27 14.15 5.15
CA GLY A 47 -1.53 15.27 5.74
C GLY A 47 -1.08 15.05 7.19
N LEU A 48 -1.51 13.98 7.87
CA LEU A 48 -1.00 13.56 9.17
C LEU A 48 0.07 12.46 9.03
N ALA A 49 -0.19 11.48 8.16
CA ALA A 49 0.77 10.44 7.83
C ALA A 49 1.42 10.72 6.47
N ASP A 50 2.71 10.42 6.37
CA ASP A 50 3.47 10.52 5.12
C ASP A 50 3.11 9.40 4.13
N ALA A 51 2.73 8.24 4.65
CA ALA A 51 2.20 7.11 3.89
C ALA A 51 1.28 6.25 4.75
N VAL A 52 0.35 5.53 4.11
CA VAL A 52 -0.64 4.70 4.80
C VAL A 52 -0.48 3.24 4.39
N ASN A 53 -0.15 2.38 5.35
CA ASN A 53 -0.14 0.93 5.19
C ASN A 53 -1.56 0.40 5.06
N VAL A 54 -1.77 -0.43 4.03
CA VAL A 54 -3.04 -1.11 3.78
C VAL A 54 -2.81 -2.59 4.02
N THR A 55 -3.41 -3.13 5.09
CA THR A 55 -3.21 -4.53 5.48
C THR A 55 -3.83 -5.50 4.47
N ASP A 56 -3.25 -6.69 4.33
CA ASP A 56 -3.75 -7.77 3.49
C ASP A 56 -4.14 -8.99 4.33
N GLY A 57 -5.37 -9.47 4.15
CA GLY A 57 -5.87 -10.68 4.82
C GLY A 57 -6.13 -10.55 6.33
N ALA A 58 -6.31 -9.34 6.87
CA ALA A 58 -6.53 -9.12 8.30
C ALA A 58 -7.66 -10.01 8.86
N SER A 59 -7.39 -10.71 9.96
CA SER A 59 -8.34 -11.57 10.67
C SER A 59 -9.00 -12.68 9.83
N ALA A 60 -8.39 -13.08 8.71
CA ALA A 60 -8.90 -14.13 7.82
C ALA A 60 -10.33 -13.90 7.29
N ARG A 61 -10.69 -12.63 7.01
CA ARG A 61 -12.01 -12.26 6.45
C ARG A 61 -11.89 -11.77 5.01
N ALA A 62 -12.97 -11.89 4.24
CA ALA A 62 -13.08 -11.35 2.90
C ALA A 62 -13.24 -9.82 2.96
N HIS A 63 -12.12 -9.11 2.98
CA HIS A 63 -12.06 -7.65 2.84
C HIS A 63 -11.98 -7.24 1.36
N LEU A 64 -12.23 -5.95 1.08
CA LEU A 64 -11.76 -5.35 -0.17
C LEU A 64 -10.26 -5.68 -0.34
N CYS A 65 -9.89 -6.26 -1.48
CA CYS A 65 -8.53 -6.78 -1.63
C CYS A 65 -7.48 -5.65 -1.56
N ALA A 66 -6.34 -5.96 -0.91
CA ALA A 66 -5.33 -4.96 -0.57
C ALA A 66 -4.76 -4.20 -1.79
N PRO A 67 -4.48 -4.83 -2.96
CA PRO A 67 -4.00 -4.11 -4.13
C PRO A 67 -4.98 -3.04 -4.64
N ILE A 68 -6.28 -3.33 -4.62
CA ILE A 68 -7.32 -2.38 -5.03
C ILE A 68 -7.50 -1.29 -3.98
N ALA A 69 -7.47 -1.63 -2.69
CA ALA A 69 -7.52 -0.63 -1.63
C ALA A 69 -6.33 0.34 -1.72
N ALA A 70 -5.11 -0.14 -1.95
CA ALA A 70 -3.93 0.69 -2.18
C ALA A 70 -4.07 1.58 -3.42
N ALA A 71 -4.59 1.03 -4.54
CA ALA A 71 -4.85 1.80 -5.76
C ALA A 71 -5.88 2.92 -5.54
N LEU A 72 -6.93 2.69 -4.75
CA LEU A 72 -7.92 3.70 -4.39
C LEU A 72 -7.32 4.83 -3.55
N LEU A 73 -6.45 4.50 -2.60
CA LEU A 73 -5.69 5.50 -1.82
C LEU A 73 -4.79 6.35 -2.74
N ALA A 74 -4.02 5.71 -3.63
CA ALA A 74 -3.17 6.41 -4.58
C ALA A 74 -3.99 7.39 -5.45
N ARG A 75 -5.15 6.96 -5.96
CA ARG A 75 -6.07 7.82 -6.73
C ARG A 75 -6.64 8.97 -5.92
N ALA A 76 -6.78 8.82 -4.60
CA ALA A 76 -7.20 9.87 -3.69
C ALA A 76 -6.06 10.79 -3.23
N GLY A 77 -4.83 10.60 -3.76
CA GLY A 77 -3.66 11.38 -3.38
C GLY A 77 -3.03 10.99 -2.03
N ILE A 78 -3.44 9.85 -1.46
CA ILE A 78 -2.85 9.29 -0.24
C ILE A 78 -1.79 8.28 -0.67
N GLU A 79 -0.55 8.46 -0.23
CA GLU A 79 0.53 7.54 -0.60
C GLU A 79 0.36 6.18 0.10
N PRO A 80 0.09 5.08 -0.64
CA PRO A 80 -0.13 3.79 -0.02
C PRO A 80 1.17 3.02 0.17
N ILE A 81 1.20 2.21 1.22
CA ILE A 81 2.09 1.06 1.37
C ILE A 81 1.21 -0.18 1.27
N LEU A 82 1.39 -0.99 0.23
CA LEU A 82 0.65 -2.23 0.07
C LEU A 82 1.32 -3.31 0.91
N GLN A 83 0.70 -3.70 2.02
CA GLN A 83 1.05 -4.94 2.70
C GLN A 83 0.66 -6.10 1.79
N PHE A 84 1.58 -7.02 1.56
CA PHE A 84 1.39 -8.08 0.58
C PHE A 84 1.80 -9.41 1.16
N THR A 85 0.82 -10.30 1.37
CA THR A 85 1.03 -11.63 1.95
C THR A 85 0.92 -12.73 0.88
N CYS A 86 1.61 -13.84 1.13
CA CYS A 86 1.70 -14.95 0.17
C CYS A 86 0.75 -16.11 0.45
N ARG A 87 0.12 -16.17 1.63
CA ARG A 87 -0.64 -17.33 2.13
C ARG A 87 -1.72 -17.84 1.15
N ASP A 88 -2.53 -16.93 0.61
CA ASP A 88 -3.77 -17.29 -0.11
C ASP A 88 -3.64 -17.18 -1.64
N ARG A 89 -2.42 -17.03 -2.17
CA ARG A 89 -2.18 -16.74 -3.59
C ARG A 89 -1.11 -17.66 -4.18
N ASN A 90 -1.36 -18.13 -5.41
CA ASN A 90 -0.30 -18.76 -6.20
C ASN A 90 0.64 -17.71 -6.82
N ARG A 91 1.78 -18.16 -7.35
CA ARG A 91 2.79 -17.28 -7.95
C ARG A 91 2.24 -16.38 -9.07
N ILE A 92 1.34 -16.89 -9.90
CA ILE A 92 0.76 -16.12 -11.01
C ILE A 92 -0.13 -15.00 -10.46
N ALA A 93 -0.95 -15.30 -9.46
CA ALA A 93 -1.78 -14.30 -8.78
C ALA A 93 -0.92 -13.22 -8.12
N LEU A 94 0.16 -13.60 -7.43
CA LEU A 94 1.09 -12.63 -6.83
C LEU A 94 1.69 -11.68 -7.88
N GLN A 95 2.15 -12.22 -9.01
CA GLN A 95 2.70 -11.42 -10.10
C GLN A 95 1.65 -10.50 -10.72
N ALA A 96 0.44 -11.00 -10.96
CA ALA A 96 -0.66 -10.24 -11.53
C ALA A 96 -1.07 -9.06 -10.61
N ASP A 97 -1.21 -9.32 -9.32
CA ASP A 97 -1.54 -8.30 -8.32
C ASP A 97 -0.47 -7.20 -8.26
N LEU A 98 0.81 -7.56 -8.26
CA LEU A 98 1.91 -6.59 -8.24
C LEU A 98 1.99 -5.76 -9.53
N MET A 99 1.78 -6.38 -10.70
CA MET A 99 1.71 -5.64 -11.97
C MET A 99 0.52 -4.67 -11.99
N GLY A 100 -0.64 -5.10 -11.50
CA GLY A 100 -1.84 -4.27 -11.40
C GLY A 100 -1.64 -3.10 -10.44
N ALA A 101 -1.13 -3.36 -9.24
CA ALA A 101 -0.83 -2.33 -8.25
C ALA A 101 0.16 -1.29 -8.82
N ALA A 102 1.23 -1.75 -9.47
CA ALA A 102 2.20 -0.88 -10.10
C ALA A 102 1.58 -0.03 -11.23
N ALA A 103 0.71 -0.61 -12.06
CA ALA A 103 0.00 0.13 -13.10
C ALA A 103 -0.93 1.22 -12.52
N CYS A 104 -1.48 0.98 -11.32
CA CYS A 104 -2.33 1.93 -10.61
C CYS A 104 -1.57 2.95 -9.74
N GLY A 105 -0.24 3.03 -9.86
CA GLY A 105 0.56 4.02 -9.14
C GLY A 105 0.95 3.64 -7.72
N VAL A 106 0.75 2.38 -7.31
CA VAL A 106 1.30 1.85 -6.06
C VAL A 106 2.80 1.61 -6.24
N ARG A 107 3.61 2.17 -5.34
CA ARG A 107 5.09 2.15 -5.44
C ARG A 107 5.77 1.61 -4.20
N ASN A 108 5.06 1.52 -3.08
CA ASN A 108 5.59 1.03 -1.81
C ASN A 108 4.93 -0.32 -1.47
N LEU A 109 5.76 -1.31 -1.14
CA LEU A 109 5.34 -2.67 -0.77
C LEU A 109 5.92 -3.03 0.59
N LEU A 110 5.10 -3.68 1.43
CA LEU A 110 5.52 -4.35 2.64
C LEU A 110 5.26 -5.85 2.48
N CYS A 111 6.27 -6.60 2.07
CA CYS A 111 6.16 -8.04 1.82
C CYS A 111 6.26 -8.81 3.13
N LEU A 112 5.24 -9.61 3.44
CA LEU A 112 5.17 -10.44 4.64
C LEU A 112 4.88 -11.89 4.27
N THR A 113 5.29 -12.84 5.11
CA THR A 113 4.91 -14.25 4.98
C THR A 113 3.39 -14.41 5.11
N GLY A 114 2.78 -13.62 6.00
CA GLY A 114 1.45 -13.87 6.57
C GLY A 114 1.56 -14.62 7.90
N ASP A 115 0.46 -14.70 8.63
CA ASP A 115 0.36 -15.54 9.82
C ASP A 115 0.38 -17.03 9.42
N ASP A 116 0.39 -17.96 10.39
CA ASP A 116 0.17 -19.41 10.20
C ASP A 116 -1.29 -19.85 10.32
#